data_AF-A0A6N8XH21-F1
#
_entry.id   AF-A0A6N8XH21-F1
#
_cell.length_a   1.000
_cell.length_b   1.000
_cell.length_c   1.000
_cell.angle_alpha   90.00
_cell.angle_beta   90.00
_cell.angle_gamma   90.00
#
_symmetry.space_group_name_H-M   'P 1'
#
loop_
_entity.id
_entity.type
_entity.pdbx_description
1 polymer ?
#
loop_
_entity_poly.entity_id
_entity_poly.type
_entity_poly.pdbx_seq_one_letter_code
_entity_poly.pdbx_strand_id
1 'polypeptide(L)'
;MRSTMRRRQVTRDKRPIRSATRDKTISQYASLPVIDDVDIAWVCDVLGFPSNAFTGSSGIDSRRSIMRSAESLDVEACPGSGKTTLLVAKLAILGRKWTANRSGLCVLSHTNVARREIETRLGNTAAGRSLLAYPHFIGTIHGFVNEFLALPWLRSLGYPIEMIDDEVSLRRRWQKLSFPTRRALEQNIHSRQILRVQDTSFGLGAVRWGKGGELG
;
A
#
# COMPACT_ATOMS: atom_id res chain seq x y z
N MET A 1 30.64 -53.81 7.06
CA MET A 1 31.61 -52.99 6.30
C MET A 1 30.82 -52.04 5.40
N ARG A 2 31.12 -50.75 5.49
CA ARG A 2 30.30 -49.63 5.00
C ARG A 2 30.48 -49.45 3.48
N SER A 3 29.35 -49.39 2.76
CA SER A 3 29.28 -49.07 1.34
C SER A 3 29.44 -47.55 1.13
N THR A 4 30.49 -47.15 0.44
CA THR A 4 30.88 -45.76 0.19
C THR A 4 30.10 -45.22 -1.01
N MET A 5 29.02 -44.49 -0.75
CA MET A 5 28.24 -43.78 -1.76
C MET A 5 29.10 -42.65 -2.38
N ARG A 6 29.48 -42.81 -3.65
CA ARG A 6 30.18 -41.78 -4.45
C ARG A 6 29.27 -40.57 -4.65
N ARG A 7 29.62 -39.44 -4.03
CA ARG A 7 29.02 -38.12 -4.22
C ARG A 7 29.32 -37.64 -5.65
N ARG A 8 28.31 -37.60 -6.54
CA ARG A 8 28.42 -36.92 -7.84
C ARG A 8 28.64 -35.42 -7.59
N GLN A 9 29.83 -34.92 -7.88
CA GLN A 9 30.06 -33.47 -7.99
C GLN A 9 29.33 -32.97 -9.24
N VAL A 10 28.29 -32.17 -9.04
CA VAL A 10 27.70 -31.35 -10.10
C VAL A 10 28.64 -30.17 -10.29
N THR A 11 29.43 -30.19 -11.37
CA THR A 11 30.21 -29.05 -11.83
C THR A 11 29.24 -27.96 -12.28
N ARG A 12 28.99 -26.98 -11.40
CA ARG A 12 28.28 -25.75 -11.77
C ARG A 12 29.16 -24.97 -12.73
N ASP A 13 28.77 -24.97 -14.00
CA ASP A 13 29.27 -24.09 -15.04
C ASP A 13 29.10 -22.63 -14.57
N LYS A 14 30.20 -22.01 -14.12
CA LYS A 14 30.25 -20.60 -13.73
C LYS A 14 30.31 -19.76 -15.00
N ARG A 15 29.17 -19.57 -15.66
CA ARG A 15 29.05 -18.51 -16.67
C ARG A 15 29.32 -17.16 -15.99
N PRO A 16 30.20 -16.31 -16.55
CA PRO A 16 30.52 -15.04 -15.95
C PRO A 16 29.26 -14.17 -15.93
N ILE A 17 28.93 -13.64 -14.75
CA ILE A 17 27.94 -12.59 -14.59
C ILE A 17 28.49 -11.40 -15.37
N ARG A 18 27.98 -11.20 -16.59
CA ARG A 18 28.23 -9.98 -17.37
C ARG A 18 27.85 -8.82 -16.46
N SER A 19 28.83 -8.01 -16.08
CA SER A 19 28.62 -6.69 -15.49
C SER A 19 27.84 -5.88 -16.51
N ALA A 20 26.52 -5.93 -16.42
CA ALA A 20 25.63 -5.12 -17.23
C ALA A 20 25.97 -3.67 -16.92
N THR A 21 26.53 -3.02 -17.93
CA THR A 21 26.70 -1.59 -18.07
C THR A 21 25.45 -0.89 -17.52
N ARG A 22 25.59 -0.32 -16.32
CA ARG A 22 24.70 0.72 -15.82
C ARG A 22 24.84 1.87 -16.81
N ASP A 23 23.90 1.98 -17.73
CA ASP A 23 23.44 3.23 -18.32
C ASP A 23 22.59 2.92 -19.55
N LYS A 24 21.47 3.66 -19.68
CA LYS A 24 20.63 3.87 -20.89
C LYS A 24 19.29 3.15 -21.04
N THR A 25 18.90 2.15 -20.23
CA THR A 25 17.58 1.48 -20.43
C THR A 25 16.44 2.00 -19.53
N ILE A 26 16.72 2.84 -18.52
CA ILE A 26 15.67 3.36 -17.61
C ILE A 26 14.98 4.63 -18.17
N SER A 27 15.54 5.25 -19.21
CA SER A 27 15.12 6.57 -19.74
C SER A 27 13.81 6.57 -20.55
N GLN A 28 13.01 5.51 -20.52
CA GLN A 28 11.77 5.41 -21.29
C GLN A 28 10.50 5.36 -20.43
N TYR A 29 10.64 5.40 -19.11
CA TYR A 29 9.51 5.47 -18.19
C TYR A 29 9.07 6.92 -17.98
N ALA A 30 7.76 7.14 -17.98
CA ALA A 30 7.08 8.44 -17.92
C ALA A 30 7.85 9.50 -17.11
N SER A 31 8.18 10.61 -17.75
CA SER A 31 8.72 11.78 -17.06
C SER A 31 7.74 12.15 -15.93
N LEU A 32 8.23 12.20 -14.69
CA LEU A 32 7.41 12.63 -13.57
C LEU A 32 6.84 14.02 -13.86
N PRO A 33 5.55 14.25 -13.57
CA PRO A 33 4.96 15.57 -13.79
C PRO A 33 5.69 16.59 -12.92
N VAL A 34 6.07 17.73 -13.52
CA VAL A 34 6.70 18.85 -12.83
C VAL A 34 5.74 19.37 -11.76
N ILE A 35 6.25 19.65 -10.56
CA ILE A 35 5.48 20.24 -9.46
C ILE A 35 5.83 21.72 -9.34
N ASP A 36 4.84 22.60 -9.44
CA ASP A 36 4.99 24.05 -9.33
C ASP A 36 4.33 24.63 -8.06
N ASP A 37 4.35 25.96 -7.90
CA ASP A 37 3.71 26.62 -6.74
C ASP A 37 2.18 26.55 -6.74
N VAL A 38 1.56 26.45 -7.91
CA VAL A 38 0.12 26.32 -8.03
C VAL A 38 -0.31 24.96 -7.50
N ASP A 39 0.48 23.91 -7.78
CA ASP A 39 0.29 22.59 -7.20
C ASP A 39 0.46 22.58 -5.67
N ILE A 40 1.47 23.28 -5.16
CA ILE A 40 1.74 23.39 -3.72
C ILE A 40 0.61 24.14 -3.01
N ALA A 41 0.14 25.25 -3.57
CA ALA A 41 -1.00 25.99 -3.03
C ALA A 41 -2.27 25.14 -3.03
N TRP A 42 -2.53 24.41 -4.11
CA TRP A 42 -3.66 23.49 -4.20
C TRP A 42 -3.62 22.39 -3.13
N VAL A 43 -2.46 21.77 -2.91
CA VAL A 43 -2.39 20.67 -1.92
C VAL A 43 -2.52 21.18 -0.49
N CYS A 44 -2.07 22.41 -0.21
CA CYS A 44 -2.33 23.05 1.09
C CYS A 44 -3.83 23.22 1.32
N ASP A 45 -4.58 23.70 0.33
CA ASP A 45 -6.04 23.84 0.40
C ASP A 45 -6.73 22.49 0.65
N VAL A 46 -6.40 21.48 -0.15
CA VAL A 46 -6.97 20.12 -0.02
C VAL A 46 -6.70 19.49 1.34
N LEU A 47 -5.54 19.76 1.93
CA LEU A 47 -5.15 19.21 3.23
C LEU A 47 -5.54 20.11 4.42
N GLY A 48 -6.17 21.27 4.17
CA GLY A 48 -6.54 22.22 5.23
C GLY A 48 -5.35 22.88 5.91
N PHE A 49 -4.23 23.03 5.20
CA PHE A 49 -3.02 23.68 5.69
C PHE A 49 -2.96 25.15 5.27
N PRO A 50 -2.28 26.01 6.04
CA PRO A 50 -2.04 27.39 5.61
C PRO A 50 -1.22 27.39 4.31
N SER A 51 -1.40 28.41 3.46
CA SER A 51 -0.75 28.50 2.14
C SER A 51 0.78 28.47 2.22
N ASN A 52 1.36 28.91 3.32
CA ASN A 52 2.79 28.89 3.59
C ASN A 52 3.31 27.60 4.26
N ALA A 53 2.47 26.58 4.42
CA ALA A 53 2.78 25.39 5.21
C ALA A 53 4.05 24.65 4.78
N PHE A 54 4.46 24.75 3.51
CA PHE A 54 5.68 24.13 2.98
C PHE A 54 6.69 25.14 2.42
N THR A 55 6.39 26.43 2.46
CA THR A 55 7.27 27.50 1.99
C THR A 55 7.88 28.28 3.14
N GLY A 56 7.34 28.14 4.35
CA GLY A 56 7.76 28.88 5.53
C GLY A 56 7.32 30.36 5.50
N SER A 57 7.39 31.02 6.64
CA SER A 57 7.05 32.45 6.78
C SER A 57 8.04 33.37 6.06
N SER A 58 9.28 32.91 5.89
CA SER A 58 10.37 33.63 5.21
C SER A 58 10.57 33.18 3.76
N GLY A 59 9.76 32.26 3.24
CA GLY A 59 9.91 31.71 1.88
C GLY A 59 11.05 30.71 1.70
N ILE A 60 11.83 30.43 2.75
CA ILE A 60 12.98 29.51 2.73
C ILE A 60 12.61 28.27 3.55
N ASP A 61 12.21 27.21 2.84
CA ASP A 61 11.87 25.91 3.44
C ASP A 61 12.38 24.78 2.54
N SER A 62 13.16 23.86 3.11
CA SER A 62 13.70 22.70 2.39
C SER A 62 12.61 21.76 1.90
N ARG A 63 11.41 21.77 2.51
CA ARG A 63 10.28 20.96 2.06
C ARG A 63 9.77 21.38 0.68
N ARG A 64 9.89 22.67 0.34
CA ARG A 64 9.56 23.18 -1.00
C ARG A 64 10.47 22.58 -2.08
N SER A 65 11.78 22.49 -1.84
CA SER A 65 12.71 21.88 -2.79
C SER A 65 12.49 20.37 -2.89
N ILE A 66 12.22 19.69 -1.77
CA ILE A 66 11.88 18.26 -1.74
C ILE A 66 10.60 17.98 -2.56
N MET A 67 9.57 18.82 -2.45
CA MET A 67 8.34 18.66 -3.24
C MET A 67 8.60 18.78 -4.74
N ARG A 68 9.43 19.74 -5.14
CA ARG A 68 9.72 20.01 -6.57
C ARG A 68 10.70 19.01 -7.19
N SER A 69 11.52 18.33 -6.38
CA SER A 69 12.53 17.40 -6.89
C SER A 69 11.90 16.19 -7.59
N ALA A 70 12.36 15.91 -8.81
CA ALA A 70 12.07 14.67 -9.54
C ALA A 70 13.22 13.65 -9.45
N GLU A 71 14.24 13.95 -8.66
CA GLU A 71 15.45 13.14 -8.52
C GLU A 71 15.35 12.14 -7.36
N SER A 72 16.28 11.18 -7.34
CA SER A 72 16.48 10.30 -6.19
C SER A 72 17.02 11.13 -5.03
N LEU A 73 16.25 11.22 -3.95
CA LEU A 73 16.59 12.00 -2.77
C LEU A 73 16.48 11.15 -1.51
N ASP A 74 17.48 11.27 -0.65
CA ASP A 74 17.39 10.79 0.73
C ASP A 74 17.01 11.96 1.65
N VAL A 75 16.04 11.74 2.52
CA VAL A 75 15.49 12.76 3.42
C VAL A 75 15.61 12.26 4.83
N GLU A 76 16.68 12.69 5.50
CA GLU A 76 16.81 12.51 6.93
C GLU A 76 15.78 13.32 7.69
N ALA A 77 15.31 12.79 8.81
CA ALA A 77 14.22 13.43 9.48
C ALA A 77 13.99 13.00 10.92
N CYS A 78 13.89 14.01 11.78
CA CYS A 78 13.58 13.85 13.19
C CYS A 78 12.10 13.51 13.43
N PRO A 79 11.75 12.92 14.58
CA PRO A 79 10.36 12.83 15.03
C PRO A 79 9.66 14.20 14.97
N GLY A 80 8.42 14.24 14.50
CA GLY A 80 7.67 15.51 14.37
C GLY A 80 8.02 16.40 13.17
N SER A 81 9.02 16.04 12.35
CA SER A 81 9.46 16.88 11.22
C SER A 81 8.49 16.96 10.02
N GLY A 82 7.32 16.32 10.11
CA GLY A 82 6.31 16.37 9.04
C GLY A 82 6.63 15.55 7.79
N LYS A 83 7.58 14.60 7.82
CA LYS A 83 7.90 13.70 6.68
C LYS A 83 6.67 13.09 6.01
N THR A 84 5.83 12.43 6.81
CA THR A 84 4.70 11.70 6.24
C THR A 84 3.71 12.67 5.61
N THR A 85 3.51 13.84 6.24
CA THR A 85 2.73 14.94 5.67
C THR A 85 3.30 15.42 4.33
N LEU A 86 4.62 15.62 4.23
CA LEU A 86 5.31 16.02 3.01
C LEU A 86 5.16 14.98 1.90
N LEU A 87 5.32 13.70 2.24
CA LEU A 87 5.14 12.58 1.33
C LEU A 87 3.68 12.53 0.82
N VAL A 88 2.70 12.61 1.72
CA VAL A 88 1.26 12.62 1.37
C VAL A 88 0.95 13.78 0.43
N ALA A 89 1.45 14.98 0.72
CA ALA A 89 1.24 16.15 -0.12
C ALA A 89 1.85 15.96 -1.52
N LYS A 90 3.10 15.51 -1.60
CA LYS A 90 3.76 15.23 -2.88
C LYS A 90 3.00 14.16 -3.69
N LEU A 91 2.58 13.07 -3.05
CA LEU A 91 1.82 12.01 -3.70
C LEU A 91 0.44 12.49 -4.18
N ALA A 92 -0.24 13.37 -3.45
CA ALA A 92 -1.50 13.95 -3.88
C ALA A 92 -1.36 14.73 -5.19
N ILE A 93 -0.31 15.56 -5.28
CA ILE A 93 0.01 16.33 -6.49
C ILE A 93 0.34 15.39 -7.64
N LEU A 94 1.23 14.42 -7.42
CA LEU A 94 1.63 13.45 -8.45
C LEU A 94 0.42 12.63 -8.94
N GLY A 95 -0.43 12.16 -8.03
CA GLY A 95 -1.65 11.43 -8.36
C GLY A 95 -2.64 12.26 -9.17
N ARG A 96 -2.81 13.54 -8.84
CA ARG A 96 -3.66 14.47 -9.61
C ARG A 96 -3.15 14.67 -11.05
N LYS A 97 -1.83 14.77 -11.22
CA LYS A 97 -1.18 15.03 -12.53
C LYS A 97 -0.85 13.75 -13.28
N TRP A 98 -1.22 12.58 -12.77
CA TRP A 98 -0.86 11.30 -13.36
C TRP A 98 -1.71 10.98 -14.58
N THR A 99 -1.07 10.75 -15.72
CA THR A 99 -1.74 10.48 -17.00
C THR A 99 -1.49 9.08 -17.55
N ALA A 100 -0.48 8.38 -17.02
CA ALA A 100 -0.08 7.08 -17.53
C ALA A 100 -0.95 5.96 -16.94
N ASN A 101 -1.70 5.27 -17.80
CA ASN A 101 -2.63 4.22 -17.37
C ASN A 101 -1.97 2.86 -17.09
N ARG A 102 -0.71 2.64 -17.53
CA ARG A 102 0.00 1.34 -17.46
C ARG A 102 1.23 1.36 -16.55
N SER A 103 1.49 2.49 -15.90
CA SER A 103 2.59 2.68 -14.96
C SER A 103 2.09 3.56 -13.84
N GLY A 104 2.47 3.26 -12.60
CA GLY A 104 2.03 4.03 -11.44
C GLY A 104 3.16 4.37 -10.51
N LEU A 105 2.77 5.06 -9.44
CA LEU A 105 3.65 5.34 -8.30
C LEU A 105 3.75 4.08 -7.44
N CYS A 106 4.95 3.74 -7.00
CA CYS A 106 5.19 2.67 -6.03
C CYS A 106 5.70 3.29 -4.73
N VAL A 107 4.89 3.19 -3.67
CA VAL A 107 5.21 3.67 -2.34
C VAL A 107 5.35 2.47 -1.42
N LEU A 108 6.56 2.27 -0.92
CA LEU A 108 6.91 1.15 -0.05
C LEU A 108 7.15 1.65 1.38
N SER A 109 6.56 0.95 2.34
CA SER A 109 6.76 1.21 3.77
C SER A 109 6.97 -0.09 4.56
N HIS A 110 7.39 0.03 5.82
CA HIS A 110 7.43 -1.11 6.73
C HIS A 110 6.05 -1.44 7.34
N THR A 111 5.17 -0.45 7.45
CA THR A 111 3.86 -0.59 8.10
C THR A 111 2.75 0.03 7.27
N ASN A 112 1.51 -0.34 7.55
CA ASN A 112 0.33 0.24 6.90
C ASN A 112 0.03 1.69 7.32
N VAL A 113 0.85 2.29 8.19
CA VAL A 113 0.65 3.67 8.67
C VAL A 113 0.67 4.66 7.51
N ALA A 114 1.65 4.55 6.59
CA ALA A 114 1.75 5.45 5.44
C ALA A 114 0.48 5.42 4.56
N ARG A 115 -0.03 4.20 4.27
CA ARG A 115 -1.28 4.02 3.52
C ARG A 115 -2.47 4.61 4.26
N ARG A 116 -2.62 4.32 5.55
CA ARG A 116 -3.71 4.85 6.39
C ARG A 116 -3.69 6.36 6.48
N GLU A 117 -2.51 6.98 6.56
CA GLU A 117 -2.39 8.43 6.56
C GLU A 117 -2.89 9.04 5.24
N ILE A 118 -2.59 8.40 4.11
CA ILE A 118 -3.12 8.81 2.79
C ILE A 118 -4.63 8.64 2.74
N GLU A 119 -5.16 7.48 3.14
CA GLU A 119 -6.61 7.22 3.20
C GLU A 119 -7.33 8.23 4.10
N THR A 120 -6.76 8.54 5.26
CA THR A 120 -7.33 9.46 6.24
C THR A 120 -7.36 10.89 5.72
N ARG A 121 -6.27 11.37 5.12
CA ARG A 121 -6.13 12.77 4.69
C ARG A 121 -6.71 13.03 3.30
N LEU A 122 -6.68 12.04 2.41
CA LEU A 122 -7.02 12.23 0.99
C LEU A 122 -8.12 11.29 0.50
N GLY A 123 -8.54 10.28 1.26
CA GLY A 123 -9.47 9.24 0.78
C GLY A 123 -10.82 9.75 0.26
N ASN A 124 -11.28 10.90 0.74
CA ASN A 124 -12.53 11.54 0.30
C ASN A 124 -12.35 12.48 -0.91
N THR A 125 -11.12 12.68 -1.39
CA THR A 125 -10.80 13.54 -2.52
C THR A 125 -10.72 12.73 -3.82
N ALA A 126 -10.90 13.37 -4.98
CA ALA A 126 -10.68 12.70 -6.26
C ALA A 126 -9.21 12.26 -6.43
N ALA A 127 -8.27 13.11 -6.00
CA ALA A 127 -6.84 12.83 -6.08
C ALA A 127 -6.44 11.62 -5.21
N GLY A 128 -6.93 11.54 -3.97
CA GLY A 128 -6.66 10.40 -3.08
C GLY A 128 -7.28 9.10 -3.57
N ARG A 129 -8.52 9.14 -4.10
CA ARG A 129 -9.14 7.95 -4.71
C ARG A 129 -8.36 7.46 -5.94
N SER A 130 -7.90 8.38 -6.79
CA SER A 130 -7.03 8.05 -7.93
C SER A 130 -5.72 7.43 -7.47
N LEU A 131 -5.07 8.04 -6.47
CA LEU A 131 -3.80 7.60 -5.91
C LEU A 131 -3.87 6.22 -5.24
N LEU A 132 -5.02 5.86 -4.65
CA LEU A 132 -5.27 4.57 -4.00
C LEU A 132 -5.78 3.49 -4.97
N ALA A 133 -5.98 3.84 -6.24
CA ALA A 133 -6.43 2.93 -7.28
C ALA A 133 -5.28 2.53 -8.21
N TYR A 134 -5.53 1.52 -9.05
CA TYR A 134 -4.64 1.18 -10.15
C TYR A 134 -4.40 2.41 -11.05
N PRO A 135 -3.16 2.65 -11.55
CA PRO A 135 -1.98 1.76 -11.54
C PRO A 135 -1.04 1.93 -10.35
N HIS A 136 -1.42 2.65 -9.29
CA HIS A 136 -0.55 2.94 -8.16
C HIS A 136 -0.48 1.79 -7.16
N PHE A 137 0.67 1.61 -6.52
CA PHE A 137 0.85 0.74 -5.38
C PHE A 137 1.28 1.55 -4.16
N ILE A 138 0.53 1.42 -3.07
CA ILE A 138 0.84 2.02 -1.78
C ILE A 138 0.63 0.96 -0.72
N GLY A 139 1.73 0.50 -0.13
CA GLY A 139 1.67 -0.60 0.81
C GLY A 139 3.02 -0.94 1.41
N THR A 140 3.03 -2.07 2.10
CA THR A 140 4.26 -2.55 2.73
C THR A 140 5.18 -3.22 1.72
N ILE A 141 6.47 -3.28 2.04
CA ILE A 141 7.45 -4.06 1.29
C ILE A 141 6.99 -5.52 1.18
N HIS A 142 6.48 -6.10 2.27
CA HIS A 142 5.92 -7.46 2.27
C HIS A 142 4.74 -7.59 1.31
N GLY A 143 3.80 -6.63 1.31
CA GLY A 143 2.67 -6.62 0.38
C GLY A 143 3.12 -6.58 -1.08
N PHE A 144 4.09 -5.71 -1.39
CA PHE A 144 4.65 -5.59 -2.74
C PHE A 144 5.31 -6.88 -3.21
N VAL A 145 6.20 -7.44 -2.39
CA VAL A 145 6.89 -8.70 -2.70
C VAL A 145 5.87 -9.82 -2.88
N ASN A 146 4.86 -9.90 -2.02
CA ASN A 146 3.82 -10.92 -2.12
C ASN A 146 3.06 -10.78 -3.45
N GLU A 147 2.50 -9.61 -3.74
CA GLU A 147 1.62 -9.36 -4.89
C GLU A 147 2.34 -9.48 -6.23
N PHE A 148 3.53 -8.89 -6.36
CA PHE A 148 4.19 -8.74 -7.66
C PHE A 148 5.33 -9.75 -7.90
N LEU A 149 5.85 -10.41 -6.85
CA LEU A 149 6.98 -11.34 -6.99
C LEU A 149 6.60 -12.76 -6.56
N ALA A 150 6.20 -12.95 -5.31
CA ALA A 150 6.01 -14.26 -4.72
C ALA A 150 4.80 -15.00 -5.30
N LEU A 151 3.61 -14.38 -5.32
CA LEU A 151 2.41 -15.02 -5.86
C LEU A 151 2.54 -15.33 -7.36
N PRO A 152 3.05 -14.42 -8.23
CA PRO A 152 3.32 -14.75 -9.63
C PRO A 152 4.32 -15.90 -9.79
N TRP A 153 5.41 -15.91 -9.00
CA TRP A 153 6.41 -16.98 -9.05
C TRP A 153 5.83 -18.33 -8.63
N LEU A 154 5.09 -18.40 -7.51
CA LEU A 154 4.43 -19.63 -7.05
C LEU A 154 3.40 -20.15 -8.06
N ARG A 155 2.60 -19.25 -8.67
CA ARG A 155 1.67 -19.60 -9.75
C ARG A 155 2.39 -20.19 -10.95
N SER A 156 3.53 -19.63 -11.33
CA SER A 156 4.32 -20.12 -12.46
C SER A 156 4.85 -21.55 -12.24
N LEU A 157 4.99 -21.97 -10.98
CA LEU A 157 5.39 -23.32 -10.57
C LEU A 157 4.20 -24.27 -10.38
N GLY A 158 2.96 -23.80 -10.59
CA GLY A 158 1.75 -24.61 -10.42
C GLY A 158 1.31 -24.85 -8.98
N TYR A 159 1.87 -24.12 -8.01
CA TYR A 159 1.45 -24.26 -6.61
C TYR A 159 0.04 -23.66 -6.40
N PRO A 160 -0.87 -24.37 -5.72
CA PRO A 160 -2.13 -23.80 -5.28
C PRO A 160 -1.84 -22.71 -4.24
N ILE A 161 -2.45 -21.53 -4.42
CA ILE A 161 -2.28 -20.42 -3.50
C ILE A 161 -3.46 -20.40 -2.55
N GLU A 162 -3.17 -20.72 -1.28
CA GLU A 162 -4.10 -20.53 -0.18
C GLU A 162 -3.84 -19.16 0.48
N MET A 163 -4.87 -18.32 0.53
CA MET A 163 -4.80 -17.00 1.14
C MET A 163 -5.39 -17.06 2.54
N ILE A 164 -4.56 -16.76 3.54
CA ILE A 164 -4.98 -16.60 4.93
C ILE A 164 -4.95 -15.11 5.25
N ASP A 165 -6.12 -14.47 5.18
CA ASP A 165 -6.29 -13.05 5.44
C ASP A 165 -7.58 -12.83 6.25
N ASP A 166 -7.44 -12.22 7.43
CA ASP A 166 -8.54 -11.99 8.36
C ASP A 166 -9.61 -11.07 7.75
N GLU A 167 -9.22 -9.98 7.08
CA GLU A 167 -10.15 -9.01 6.54
C GLU A 167 -10.94 -9.58 5.36
N VAL A 168 -10.26 -10.30 4.46
CA VAL A 168 -10.91 -11.02 3.35
C VAL A 168 -11.87 -12.07 3.90
N SER A 169 -11.46 -12.81 4.93
CA SER A 169 -12.28 -13.82 5.59
C SER A 169 -13.53 -13.21 6.22
N LEU A 170 -13.37 -12.13 7.01
CA LEU A 170 -14.47 -11.40 7.65
C LEU A 170 -15.42 -10.78 6.62
N ARG A 171 -14.90 -10.18 5.55
CA ARG A 171 -15.73 -9.62 4.46
C ARG A 171 -16.55 -10.70 3.76
N ARG A 172 -15.94 -11.86 3.46
CA ARG A 172 -16.65 -13.00 2.86
C ARG A 172 -17.73 -13.53 3.78
N ARG A 173 -17.46 -13.67 5.08
CA ARG A 173 -18.46 -14.06 6.08
C ARG A 173 -19.61 -13.06 6.15
N TRP A 174 -19.32 -11.76 6.17
CA TRP A 174 -20.33 -10.70 6.19
C TRP A 174 -21.25 -10.76 4.96
N GLN A 175 -20.68 -11.03 3.77
CA GLN A 175 -21.45 -11.18 2.54
C GLN A 175 -22.28 -12.47 2.48
N LYS A 176 -21.88 -13.51 3.23
CA LYS A 176 -22.62 -14.78 3.35
C LYS A 176 -23.73 -14.75 4.39
N LEU A 177 -23.82 -13.71 5.22
CA LEU A 177 -24.93 -13.56 6.16
C LEU A 177 -26.25 -13.40 5.39
N SER A 178 -27.32 -13.96 5.96
CA SER A 178 -28.67 -13.72 5.43
C SER A 178 -29.00 -12.22 5.47
N PHE A 179 -29.79 -11.75 4.51
CA PHE A 179 -30.22 -10.35 4.47
C PHE A 179 -30.79 -9.82 5.80
N PRO A 180 -31.71 -10.53 6.50
CA PRO A 180 -32.22 -10.03 7.78
C PRO A 180 -31.14 -9.97 8.86
N THR A 181 -30.23 -10.93 8.92
CA THR A 181 -29.10 -10.93 9.86
C THR A 181 -28.19 -9.74 9.62
N ARG A 182 -27.78 -9.54 8.37
CA ARG A 182 -26.90 -8.45 8.00
C ARG A 182 -27.55 -7.10 8.27
N ARG A 183 -28.83 -6.92 7.91
CA ARG A 183 -29.57 -5.68 8.18
C ARG A 183 -29.68 -5.39 9.67
N ALA A 184 -29.94 -6.40 10.50
CA ALA A 184 -29.98 -6.25 11.95
C ALA A 184 -28.60 -5.85 12.53
N LEU A 185 -27.51 -6.46 12.05
CA LEU A 185 -26.17 -6.08 12.49
C LEU A 185 -25.78 -4.67 12.06
N GLU A 186 -26.16 -4.26 10.84
CA GLU A 186 -25.94 -2.90 10.32
C GLU A 186 -26.74 -1.86 11.12
N GLN A 187 -28.00 -2.17 11.48
CA GLN A 187 -28.85 -1.30 12.32
C GLN A 187 -28.30 -1.13 13.75
N ASN A 188 -27.62 -2.15 14.28
CA ASN A 188 -26.99 -2.11 15.59
C ASN A 188 -25.53 -1.60 15.55
N ILE A 189 -25.05 -1.10 14.40
CA ILE A 189 -23.72 -0.51 14.21
C ILE A 189 -22.59 -1.49 14.60
N HIS A 190 -22.78 -2.79 14.37
CA HIS A 190 -21.74 -3.77 14.64
C HIS A 190 -20.65 -3.73 13.57
N SER A 191 -19.40 -3.76 14.02
CA SER A 191 -18.23 -3.94 13.15
C SER A 191 -18.18 -5.37 12.60
N ARG A 192 -17.59 -5.55 11.41
CA ARG A 192 -17.31 -6.87 10.83
C ARG A 192 -16.48 -7.78 11.74
N GLN A 193 -15.73 -7.20 12.68
CA GLN A 193 -14.96 -7.91 13.69
C GLN A 193 -15.81 -8.86 14.55
N ILE A 194 -17.13 -8.64 14.61
CA ILE A 194 -18.06 -9.53 15.31
C ILE A 194 -18.13 -10.94 14.70
N LEU A 195 -17.70 -11.11 13.44
CA LEU A 195 -17.64 -12.39 12.75
C LEU A 195 -16.27 -13.08 12.89
N ARG A 196 -15.43 -12.61 13.81
CA ARG A 196 -14.14 -13.22 14.09
C ARG A 196 -14.36 -14.47 14.94
N VAL A 197 -13.72 -15.58 14.53
CA VAL A 197 -13.68 -16.78 15.35
C VAL A 197 -12.94 -16.47 16.64
N GLN A 198 -13.54 -16.79 17.78
CA GLN A 198 -12.95 -16.53 19.10
C GLN A 198 -12.32 -17.79 19.72
N ASP A 199 -12.72 -18.98 19.28
CA ASP A 199 -12.27 -20.25 19.84
C ASP A 199 -11.83 -21.26 18.77
N THR A 200 -11.15 -22.32 19.19
CA THR A 200 -10.72 -23.42 18.31
C THR A 200 -11.88 -24.29 17.79
N SER A 201 -13.09 -24.08 18.32
CA SER A 201 -14.32 -24.75 17.89
C SER A 201 -15.02 -24.00 16.75
N PHE A 202 -14.37 -22.98 16.19
CA PHE A 202 -14.90 -22.10 15.14
C PHE A 202 -16.10 -21.24 15.57
N GLY A 203 -16.34 -21.11 16.88
CA GLY A 203 -17.40 -20.29 17.44
C GLY A 203 -17.14 -18.79 17.31
N LEU A 204 -18.22 -18.02 17.14
CA LEU A 204 -18.19 -16.56 17.12
C LEU A 204 -18.35 -15.92 18.52
N GLY A 205 -18.60 -16.74 19.55
CA GLY A 205 -19.07 -16.29 20.86
C GLY A 205 -20.54 -15.85 20.83
N ALA A 206 -21.03 -15.27 21.93
CA ALA A 206 -22.41 -14.81 22.04
C ALA A 206 -22.65 -13.52 21.24
N VAL A 207 -22.86 -13.65 19.93
CA VAL A 207 -23.17 -12.52 19.05
C VAL A 207 -24.68 -12.37 18.94
N ARG A 208 -25.23 -11.43 19.72
CA ARG A 208 -26.66 -11.12 19.67
C ARG A 208 -26.99 -10.32 18.42
N TRP A 209 -28.02 -10.76 17.69
CA TRP A 209 -28.56 -10.02 16.56
C TRP A 209 -30.09 -10.08 16.54
N GLY A 210 -30.74 -8.93 16.39
CA GLY A 210 -32.20 -8.83 16.35
C GLY A 210 -32.89 -9.17 17.69
N LYS A 211 -34.17 -9.59 17.63
CA LYS A 211 -35.00 -9.96 18.80
C LYS A 211 -34.61 -11.34 19.36
N GLY A 212 -33.38 -11.48 19.85
CA GLY A 212 -32.94 -12.63 20.65
C GLY A 212 -32.28 -13.80 19.89
N GLY A 213 -31.86 -13.61 18.64
CA GLY A 213 -31.03 -14.61 17.94
C GLY A 213 -29.56 -14.49 18.32
N GLU A 214 -28.90 -15.61 18.59
CA GLU A 214 -27.43 -15.68 18.67
C GLU A 214 -26.88 -16.21 17.34
N LEU A 215 -25.77 -15.63 16.85
CA LEU A 215 -24.99 -16.27 15.79
C LEU A 215 -24.10 -17.33 16.43
N GLY A 216 -24.60 -18.57 16.45
CA GLY A 216 -23.84 -19.78 16.77
C GLY A 216 -23.60 -20.60 15.52
#